data_AF-A0A9E3BBK8-F1
#
_entry.id   AF-A0A9E3BBK8-F1
#
_cell.length_a   1.000
_cell.length_b   1.000
_cell.length_c   1.000
_cell.angle_alpha   90.00
_cell.angle_beta   90.00
_cell.angle_gamma   90.00
#
_symmetry.space_group_name_H-M   'P 1'
#
loop_
_entity.id
_entity.type
_entity.pdbx_description
1 polymer ?
#
loop_
_entity_poly.entity_id
_entity_poly.type
_entity_poly.pdbx_seq_one_letter_code
_entity_poly.pdbx_strand_id
1 'polypeptide(L)'
;MALGRRKPKDQPADEPEVAEVSAAHHQSQRPVDNTTADEMDGPFDIEDFDDPAGAAAGRLDLGSVLIPMPESAQLQVELTDTGIPSAVWVVTENGRFTIAAYAAPKTGGLWREVAGELADSLRKDGAAVSIQDGRWGREVVGAASGVVRFIGIDGYRWMIRCVVNGTPESIDPLTEEAREALVDTVVRRGDTPLPVRTPLPVALPEPMAAQLREAAAAQAAGGRVAAPPDPDAGEEPTGSPAPTARRSAAGSAMQQLRSTTGG
;
A
#
# COMPACT_ATOMS: atom_id res chain seq x y z
N MET A 1 -59.16 -35.03 -14.66
CA MET A 1 -60.27 -34.24 -14.07
C MET A 1 -59.67 -33.16 -13.17
N ALA A 2 -60.42 -32.13 -12.77
CA ALA A 2 -59.86 -30.91 -12.16
C ALA A 2 -60.68 -30.41 -10.95
N LEU A 3 -60.07 -29.52 -10.15
CA LEU A 3 -60.66 -28.77 -9.01
C LEU A 3 -61.03 -29.66 -7.79
N GLY A 4 -61.12 -29.17 -6.54
CA GLY A 4 -60.65 -27.88 -6.01
C GLY A 4 -61.43 -27.35 -4.78
N ARG A 5 -60.71 -27.01 -3.68
CA ARG A 5 -61.00 -25.93 -2.70
C ARG A 5 -62.02 -26.14 -1.52
N ARG A 6 -61.45 -26.33 -0.30
CA ARG A 6 -61.75 -25.73 1.04
C ARG A 6 -63.17 -25.71 1.69
N LYS A 7 -63.21 -26.14 2.97
CA LYS A 7 -63.86 -25.59 4.21
C LYS A 7 -65.36 -25.20 4.26
N PRO A 8 -66.04 -25.59 5.36
CA PRO A 8 -66.55 -24.72 6.47
C PRO A 8 -65.53 -24.63 7.65
N LYS A 9 -65.61 -23.86 8.77
CA LYS A 9 -66.53 -22.87 9.42
C LYS A 9 -67.75 -23.36 10.24
N ASP A 10 -67.74 -23.13 11.56
CA ASP A 10 -68.75 -22.29 12.25
C ASP A 10 -68.39 -21.84 13.70
N GLN A 11 -69.12 -20.85 14.20
CA GLN A 11 -69.14 -20.11 15.49
C GLN A 11 -70.58 -19.52 15.64
N PRO A 12 -71.15 -19.16 16.82
CA PRO A 12 -70.61 -18.36 17.95
C PRO A 12 -70.69 -19.09 19.32
N ALA A 13 -70.24 -18.63 20.50
CA ALA A 13 -70.02 -17.30 21.14
C ALA A 13 -71.19 -16.75 21.99
N ASP A 14 -70.85 -16.21 23.17
CA ASP A 14 -71.69 -15.50 24.15
C ASP A 14 -70.79 -14.49 24.91
N GLU A 15 -71.35 -13.40 25.44
CA GLU A 15 -70.66 -12.14 25.84
C GLU A 15 -71.36 -11.51 27.10
N PRO A 16 -71.07 -10.28 27.61
CA PRO A 16 -70.09 -9.24 27.23
C PRO A 16 -69.26 -8.60 28.39
N GLU A 17 -68.37 -7.65 28.01
CA GLU A 17 -68.06 -6.28 28.57
C GLU A 17 -67.91 -6.00 30.09
N VAL A 18 -66.98 -5.15 30.60
CA VAL A 18 -65.53 -4.85 30.42
C VAL A 18 -64.99 -4.15 31.70
N ALA A 19 -63.67 -4.11 31.95
CA ALA A 19 -62.99 -3.02 32.68
C ALA A 19 -61.48 -2.94 32.35
N GLU A 20 -60.93 -1.73 32.27
CA GLU A 20 -59.50 -1.43 31.98
C GLU A 20 -58.63 -1.52 33.27
N VAL A 21 -57.27 -1.44 33.30
CA VAL A 21 -56.31 -0.70 32.44
C VAL A 21 -54.89 -1.31 32.48
N SER A 22 -54.02 -0.81 31.61
CA SER A 22 -52.54 -0.76 31.69
C SER A 22 -51.75 -1.84 30.94
N ALA A 23 -50.96 -1.40 29.95
CA ALA A 23 -50.15 -2.25 29.09
C ALA A 23 -48.70 -2.35 29.57
N ALA A 24 -48.30 -3.52 30.08
CA ALA A 24 -46.89 -3.85 30.31
C ALA A 24 -46.22 -4.22 28.98
N HIS A 25 -45.08 -3.59 28.65
CA HIS A 25 -44.31 -3.92 27.45
C HIS A 25 -43.75 -5.34 27.54
N HIS A 26 -44.12 -6.21 26.59
CA HIS A 26 -43.44 -7.47 26.38
C HIS A 26 -42.09 -7.21 25.67
N GLN A 27 -41.07 -6.86 26.46
CA GLN A 27 -39.70 -6.83 25.95
C GLN A 27 -39.24 -8.26 25.67
N SER A 28 -39.37 -8.69 24.41
CA SER A 28 -38.70 -9.89 23.92
C SER A 28 -37.20 -9.71 24.13
N GLN A 29 -36.67 -10.39 25.15
CA GLN A 29 -35.23 -10.44 25.40
C GLN A 29 -34.57 -11.08 24.18
N ARG A 30 -33.95 -10.26 23.33
CA ARG A 30 -32.95 -10.76 22.39
C ARG A 30 -31.86 -11.43 23.22
N PRO A 31 -31.26 -12.55 22.78
CA PRO A 31 -29.97 -12.92 23.33
C PRO A 31 -29.05 -11.71 23.16
N VAL A 32 -28.44 -11.26 24.25
CA VAL A 32 -27.25 -10.41 24.16
C VAL A 32 -26.18 -11.33 23.61
N ASP A 33 -25.93 -11.23 22.29
CA ASP A 33 -24.91 -12.04 21.67
C ASP A 33 -23.58 -11.61 22.29
N ASN A 34 -22.91 -12.58 22.91
CA ASN A 34 -21.82 -12.31 23.82
C ASN A 34 -20.52 -12.25 23.00
N THR A 35 -20.35 -11.15 22.27
CA THR A 35 -19.19 -10.87 21.39
C THR A 35 -17.92 -10.69 22.23
N THR A 36 -17.41 -11.80 22.77
CA THR A 36 -16.22 -11.83 23.61
C THR A 36 -15.01 -12.32 22.83
N ALA A 37 -14.12 -11.37 22.53
CA ALA A 37 -12.70 -11.61 22.27
C ALA A 37 -12.33 -12.49 21.05
N ASP A 38 -12.99 -12.27 19.91
CA ASP A 38 -12.67 -12.87 18.60
C ASP A 38 -12.51 -11.80 17.47
N GLU A 39 -12.42 -10.50 17.82
CA GLU A 39 -12.88 -9.42 16.92
C GLU A 39 -11.88 -8.29 16.58
N MET A 40 -10.61 -8.36 17.00
CA MET A 40 -9.55 -7.44 16.55
C MET A 40 -8.23 -8.16 16.25
N ASP A 41 -8.26 -8.95 15.18
CA ASP A 41 -7.08 -9.56 14.57
C ASP A 41 -6.70 -8.65 13.38
N GLY A 42 -5.56 -7.94 13.47
CA GLY A 42 -5.31 -6.61 12.86
C GLY A 42 -5.24 -6.50 11.32
N PRO A 43 -4.74 -5.37 10.75
CA PRO A 43 -3.92 -4.32 11.37
C PRO A 43 -4.60 -3.39 12.37
N PHE A 44 -3.80 -2.60 13.09
CA PHE A 44 -4.20 -1.69 14.17
C PHE A 44 -3.88 -0.21 13.85
N ASP A 45 -4.55 0.73 14.51
CA ASP A 45 -4.07 2.11 14.66
C ASP A 45 -3.07 2.17 15.85
N ILE A 46 -2.19 3.17 15.87
CA ILE A 46 -1.38 3.44 17.07
C ILE A 46 -2.23 3.98 18.23
N GLU A 47 -3.39 4.61 17.93
CA GLU A 47 -4.35 5.05 18.96
C GLU A 47 -5.03 3.86 19.69
N ASP A 48 -4.87 2.61 19.22
CA ASP A 48 -5.38 1.39 19.87
C ASP A 48 -4.49 0.89 21.04
N PHE A 49 -3.31 1.49 21.27
CA PHE A 49 -2.33 1.05 22.29
C PHE A 49 -2.17 2.09 23.42
N ASP A 50 -2.32 1.64 24.69
CA ASP A 50 -2.06 2.47 25.88
C ASP A 50 -0.61 3.00 25.97
N ASP A 51 0.35 2.27 25.40
CA ASP A 51 1.77 2.63 25.37
C ASP A 51 2.35 2.51 23.93
N PRO A 52 2.79 3.62 23.32
CA PRO A 52 3.48 3.62 22.02
C PRO A 52 4.75 2.77 21.97
N ALA A 53 5.42 2.48 23.10
CA ALA A 53 6.53 1.54 23.13
C ALA A 53 6.07 0.08 22.97
N GLY A 54 4.88 -0.26 23.49
CA GLY A 54 4.20 -1.54 23.19
C GLY A 54 3.78 -1.67 21.72
N ALA A 55 3.37 -0.56 21.09
CA ALA A 55 3.11 -0.52 19.65
C ALA A 55 4.38 -0.72 18.80
N ALA A 56 5.56 -0.38 19.31
CA ALA A 56 6.85 -0.59 18.63
C ALA A 56 7.56 -1.91 18.97
N ALA A 57 7.15 -2.61 20.02
CA ALA A 57 7.78 -3.87 20.44
C ALA A 57 7.65 -4.95 19.35
N GLY A 58 8.79 -5.48 18.88
CA GLY A 58 8.85 -6.51 17.83
C GLY A 58 8.67 -5.98 16.39
N ARG A 59 8.42 -4.68 16.21
CA ARG A 59 8.10 -4.09 14.89
C ARG A 59 9.17 -3.10 14.42
N LEU A 60 9.42 -3.10 13.11
CA LEU A 60 10.24 -2.11 12.43
C LEU A 60 9.43 -0.81 12.26
N ASP A 61 9.83 0.24 12.98
CA ASP A 61 9.23 1.56 12.84
C ASP A 61 9.67 2.22 11.52
N LEU A 62 8.73 2.38 10.58
CA LEU A 62 8.90 3.07 9.31
C LEU A 62 8.29 4.49 9.32
N GLY A 63 8.18 5.10 10.50
CA GLY A 63 7.60 6.44 10.69
C GLY A 63 6.08 6.40 10.79
N SER A 64 5.39 6.18 9.67
CA SER A 64 3.91 6.16 9.61
C SER A 64 3.30 4.77 9.64
N VAL A 65 4.11 3.72 9.54
CA VAL A 65 3.72 2.32 9.63
C VAL A 65 4.76 1.60 10.47
N LEU A 66 4.35 0.68 11.32
CA LEU A 66 5.22 -0.21 12.07
C LEU A 66 4.89 -1.64 11.62
N ILE A 67 5.85 -2.34 11.03
CA ILE A 67 5.64 -3.68 10.46
C ILE A 67 6.41 -4.74 11.27
N PRO A 68 5.84 -5.93 11.52
CA PRO A 68 6.64 -7.06 11.99
C PRO A 68 7.67 -7.45 10.93
N MET A 69 8.80 -8.01 11.36
CA MET A 69 9.86 -8.49 10.47
C MET A 69 9.94 -10.03 10.52
N PRO A 70 9.69 -10.74 9.42
CA PRO A 70 9.96 -12.18 9.34
C PRO A 70 11.46 -12.45 9.55
N GLU A 71 11.80 -13.52 10.28
CA GLU A 71 13.19 -13.79 10.72
C GLU A 71 14.21 -13.93 9.56
N SER A 72 13.74 -14.39 8.40
CA SER A 72 14.53 -14.60 7.19
C SER A 72 14.51 -13.41 6.20
N ALA A 73 13.72 -12.37 6.47
CA ALA A 73 13.46 -11.32 5.50
C ALA A 73 14.59 -10.27 5.41
N GLN A 74 14.90 -9.88 4.17
CA GLN A 74 15.80 -8.77 3.85
C GLN A 74 15.00 -7.51 3.53
N LEU A 75 15.62 -6.34 3.66
CA LEU A 75 14.96 -5.06 3.40
C LEU A 75 15.63 -4.32 2.24
N GLN A 76 14.86 -4.09 1.19
CA GLN A 76 15.25 -3.23 0.06
C GLN A 76 14.52 -1.89 0.17
N VAL A 77 15.26 -0.83 0.45
CA VAL A 77 14.75 0.55 0.46
C VAL A 77 14.65 1.07 -0.96
N GLU A 78 13.55 1.76 -1.26
CA GLU A 78 13.37 2.57 -2.45
C GLU A 78 13.47 4.06 -2.07
N LEU A 79 14.17 4.86 -2.88
CA LEU A 79 14.38 6.29 -2.64
C LEU A 79 13.82 7.11 -3.81
N THR A 80 13.31 8.30 -3.52
CA THR A 80 13.00 9.33 -4.53
C THR A 80 14.28 9.90 -5.16
N ASP A 81 14.14 10.63 -6.28
CA ASP A 81 15.22 11.44 -6.87
C ASP A 81 15.84 12.46 -5.89
N THR A 82 15.11 12.81 -4.82
CA THR A 82 15.57 13.69 -3.73
C THR A 82 16.23 12.95 -2.57
N GLY A 83 16.41 11.63 -2.66
CA GLY A 83 17.05 10.78 -1.64
C GLY A 83 16.17 10.47 -0.42
N ILE A 84 14.86 10.69 -0.50
CA ILE A 84 13.90 10.43 0.58
C ILE A 84 13.32 9.01 0.39
N PRO A 85 13.19 8.18 1.44
CA PRO A 85 12.50 6.89 1.35
C PRO A 85 11.09 7.02 0.78
N SER A 86 10.83 6.33 -0.34
CA SER A 86 9.51 6.26 -0.99
C SER A 86 8.73 5.02 -0.56
N ALA A 87 9.43 3.88 -0.44
CA ALA A 87 8.88 2.59 -0.06
C ALA A 87 9.96 1.71 0.58
N VAL A 88 9.54 0.70 1.32
CA VAL A 88 10.41 -0.36 1.84
C VAL A 88 9.84 -1.70 1.40
N TRP A 89 10.65 -2.47 0.68
CA TRP A 89 10.33 -3.81 0.23
C TRP A 89 10.90 -4.83 1.22
N VAL A 90 10.01 -5.64 1.81
CA VAL A 90 10.34 -6.86 2.54
C VAL A 90 10.57 -7.96 1.49
N VAL A 91 11.76 -8.54 1.48
CA VAL A 91 12.22 -9.54 0.50
C VAL A 91 12.43 -10.87 1.20
N THR A 92 11.77 -11.92 0.72
CA THR A 92 11.80 -13.27 1.27
C THR A 92 12.21 -14.27 0.17
N GLU A 93 12.29 -15.56 0.48
CA GLU A 93 12.61 -16.58 -0.54
C GLU A 93 11.51 -16.74 -1.60
N ASN A 94 10.27 -16.41 -1.26
CA ASN A 94 9.11 -16.49 -2.16
C ASN A 94 8.90 -15.21 -3.00
N GLY A 95 9.67 -14.14 -2.78
CA GLY A 95 9.63 -12.92 -3.58
C GLY A 95 9.76 -11.66 -2.74
N ARG A 96 8.88 -10.68 -2.94
CA ARG A 96 8.87 -9.46 -2.10
C ARG A 96 7.49 -8.82 -1.98
N PHE A 97 7.22 -8.22 -0.83
CA PHE A 97 6.07 -7.36 -0.60
C PHE A 97 6.46 -6.00 -0.02
N THR A 98 5.57 -5.01 -0.13
CA THR A 98 5.71 -3.72 0.57
C THR A 98 4.37 -3.35 1.20
N ILE A 99 4.40 -2.68 2.34
CA ILE A 99 3.22 -2.21 3.08
C ILE A 99 3.33 -0.68 3.18
N ALA A 100 2.39 0.04 2.57
CA ALA A 100 2.36 1.50 2.60
C ALA A 100 0.97 2.00 3.04
N ALA A 101 0.95 3.00 3.92
CA ALA A 101 -0.29 3.62 4.38
C ALA A 101 -0.54 4.98 3.70
N TYR A 102 -1.82 5.31 3.54
CA TYR A 102 -2.34 6.49 2.86
C TYR A 102 -3.37 7.19 3.74
N ALA A 103 -3.46 8.51 3.66
CA ALA A 103 -4.52 9.28 4.30
C ALA A 103 -5.88 8.99 3.64
N ALA A 104 -6.89 8.67 4.44
CA ALA A 104 -8.22 8.25 4.01
C ALA A 104 -9.35 9.04 4.70
N PRO A 105 -10.61 8.93 4.24
CA PRO A 105 -11.76 9.49 4.94
C PRO A 105 -12.01 8.82 6.30
N LYS A 106 -12.78 9.48 7.19
CA LYS A 106 -13.28 8.86 8.43
C LYS A 106 -14.25 7.69 8.20
N THR A 107 -14.82 7.58 7.01
CA THR A 107 -15.85 6.61 6.63
C THR A 107 -15.30 5.28 6.08
N GLY A 108 -13.97 5.15 5.94
CA GLY A 108 -13.36 4.08 5.16
C GLY A 108 -13.82 4.08 3.69
N GLY A 109 -13.72 2.93 3.04
CA GLY A 109 -14.16 2.69 1.66
C GLY A 109 -13.19 3.16 0.57
N LEU A 110 -12.03 3.73 0.92
CA LEU A 110 -11.05 4.23 -0.05
C LEU A 110 -10.41 3.08 -0.83
N TRP A 111 -10.13 1.96 -0.17
CA TRP A 111 -9.59 0.76 -0.84
C TRP A 111 -10.54 0.26 -1.94
N ARG A 112 -11.86 0.35 -1.73
CA ARG A 112 -12.86 -0.07 -2.74
C ARG A 112 -12.72 0.69 -4.06
N GLU A 113 -12.39 1.98 -4.00
CA GLU A 113 -12.15 2.84 -5.17
C GLU A 113 -10.78 2.53 -5.80
N VAL A 114 -9.72 2.54 -4.98
CA VAL A 114 -8.33 2.32 -5.41
C VAL A 114 -8.14 0.94 -6.04
N ALA A 115 -8.81 -0.11 -5.54
CA ALA A 115 -8.82 -1.43 -6.16
C ALA A 115 -9.43 -1.43 -7.58
N GLY A 116 -10.41 -0.56 -7.85
CA GLY A 116 -10.97 -0.37 -9.19
C GLY A 116 -9.97 0.31 -10.12
N GLU A 117 -9.35 1.40 -9.67
CA GLU A 117 -8.32 2.14 -10.39
C GLU A 117 -7.11 1.26 -10.74
N LEU A 118 -6.62 0.46 -9.79
CA LEU A 118 -5.52 -0.49 -9.99
C LEU A 118 -5.89 -1.57 -11.01
N ALA A 119 -7.07 -2.19 -10.87
CA ALA A 119 -7.54 -3.21 -11.80
C ALA A 119 -7.68 -2.67 -13.24
N ASP A 120 -8.09 -1.41 -13.40
CA ASP A 120 -8.17 -0.75 -14.71
C ASP A 120 -6.82 -0.23 -15.24
N SER A 121 -5.81 0.00 -14.40
CA SER A 121 -4.44 0.23 -14.88
C SER A 121 -3.88 -1.06 -15.46
N LEU A 122 -3.84 -2.12 -14.64
CA LEU A 122 -3.28 -3.43 -15.02
C LEU A 122 -3.87 -3.98 -16.33
N ARG A 123 -5.17 -3.75 -16.60
CA ARG A 123 -5.82 -4.08 -17.88
C ARG A 123 -5.28 -3.28 -19.07
N LYS A 124 -5.02 -1.98 -18.91
CA LYS A 124 -4.42 -1.12 -19.95
C LYS A 124 -2.96 -1.48 -20.19
N ASP A 125 -2.27 -1.88 -19.13
CA ASP A 125 -0.88 -2.35 -19.13
C ASP A 125 -0.75 -3.79 -19.70
N GLY A 126 -1.86 -4.42 -20.09
CA GLY A 126 -1.91 -5.70 -20.79
C GLY A 126 -1.90 -6.95 -19.91
N ALA A 127 -1.95 -6.80 -18.58
CA ALA A 127 -2.00 -7.93 -17.65
C ALA A 127 -3.39 -8.60 -17.63
N ALA A 128 -3.40 -9.91 -17.35
CA ALA A 128 -4.62 -10.63 -17.02
C ALA A 128 -5.03 -10.28 -15.58
N VAL A 129 -6.20 -9.67 -15.40
CA VAL A 129 -6.65 -9.15 -14.09
C VAL A 129 -7.84 -9.92 -13.55
N SER A 130 -7.69 -10.46 -12.34
CA SER A 130 -8.78 -11.01 -11.54
C SER A 130 -8.99 -10.20 -10.26
N ILE A 131 -10.20 -10.29 -9.71
CA ILE A 131 -10.51 -9.82 -8.35
C ILE A 131 -10.78 -11.07 -7.52
N GLN A 132 -10.19 -11.16 -6.34
CA GLN A 132 -10.34 -12.27 -5.42
C GLN A 132 -10.84 -11.75 -4.08
N ASP A 133 -11.64 -12.52 -3.35
CA ASP A 133 -12.05 -12.15 -1.99
C ASP A 133 -10.98 -12.66 -0.99
N GLY A 134 -10.37 -11.73 -0.26
CA GLY A 134 -9.38 -11.99 0.78
C GLY A 134 -9.88 -11.56 2.17
N ARG A 135 -9.01 -11.71 3.16
CA ARG A 135 -9.31 -11.51 4.60
C ARG A 135 -9.98 -10.18 4.93
N TRP A 136 -9.46 -9.07 4.38
CA TRP A 136 -10.01 -7.71 4.60
C TRP A 136 -10.92 -7.24 3.45
N GLY A 137 -11.41 -8.18 2.63
CA GLY A 137 -12.23 -7.92 1.44
C GLY A 137 -11.47 -8.11 0.12
N ARG A 138 -11.92 -7.40 -0.92
CA ARG A 138 -11.48 -7.67 -2.30
C ARG A 138 -10.01 -7.30 -2.55
N GLU A 139 -9.25 -8.23 -3.08
CA GLU A 139 -7.88 -8.08 -3.54
C GLU A 139 -7.82 -8.01 -5.08
N VAL A 140 -6.81 -7.33 -5.63
CA VAL A 140 -6.59 -7.24 -7.09
C VAL A 140 -5.39 -8.09 -7.45
N VAL A 141 -5.55 -9.06 -8.37
CA VAL A 141 -4.45 -9.89 -8.86
C VAL A 141 -4.24 -9.65 -10.35
N GLY A 142 -3.04 -9.19 -10.71
CA GLY A 142 -2.58 -9.03 -12.09
C GLY A 142 -1.49 -10.06 -12.42
N ALA A 143 -1.65 -10.78 -13.53
CA ALA A 143 -0.66 -11.73 -14.05
C ALA A 143 -0.15 -11.29 -15.43
N ALA A 144 1.17 -11.28 -15.58
CA ALA A 144 1.88 -10.95 -16.82
C ALA A 144 3.16 -11.82 -16.93
N SER A 145 4.36 -11.23 -16.93
CA SER A 145 5.64 -11.95 -16.81
C SER A 145 5.93 -12.48 -15.39
N GLY A 146 5.20 -11.97 -14.39
CA GLY A 146 5.11 -12.47 -13.02
C GLY A 146 3.71 -12.20 -12.49
N VAL A 147 3.50 -12.36 -11.18
CA VAL A 147 2.20 -12.09 -10.54
C VAL A 147 2.35 -10.98 -9.50
N VAL A 148 1.43 -10.01 -9.55
CA VAL A 148 1.27 -8.97 -8.53
C VAL A 148 -0.11 -9.09 -7.88
N ARG A 149 -0.15 -9.15 -6.55
CA ARG A 149 -1.37 -9.08 -5.74
C ARG A 149 -1.37 -7.78 -4.94
N PHE A 150 -2.45 -7.03 -5.02
CA PHE A 150 -2.69 -5.85 -4.19
C PHE A 150 -3.74 -6.18 -3.14
N ILE A 151 -3.34 -6.13 -1.87
CA ILE A 151 -4.20 -6.24 -0.70
C ILE A 151 -4.38 -4.83 -0.16
N GLY A 152 -5.58 -4.49 0.32
CA GLY A 152 -5.78 -3.19 0.96
C GLY A 152 -6.86 -3.22 2.02
N ILE A 153 -6.72 -2.31 2.97
CA ILE A 153 -7.39 -2.34 4.27
C ILE A 153 -7.73 -0.89 4.65
N ASP A 154 -9.02 -0.57 4.74
CA ASP A 154 -9.49 0.74 5.19
C ASP A 154 -9.57 0.77 6.72
N GLY A 155 -8.91 1.74 7.35
CA GLY A 155 -8.98 2.02 8.79
C GLY A 155 -9.53 3.42 9.07
N TYR A 156 -9.46 3.87 10.32
CA TYR A 156 -9.99 5.19 10.70
C TYR A 156 -9.06 6.31 10.23
N ARG A 157 -9.46 7.02 9.16
CA ARG A 157 -8.70 8.11 8.51
C ARG A 157 -7.40 7.67 7.82
N TRP A 158 -7.14 6.36 7.70
CA TRP A 158 -6.02 5.78 6.95
C TRP A 158 -6.47 4.59 6.10
N MET A 159 -5.66 4.21 5.12
CA MET A 159 -5.83 3.00 4.32
C MET A 159 -4.44 2.39 4.07
N ILE A 160 -4.26 1.11 4.38
CA ILE A 160 -3.07 0.35 3.98
C ILE A 160 -3.28 -0.20 2.57
N ARG A 161 -2.25 -0.09 1.73
CA ARG A 161 -2.10 -0.87 0.51
C ARG A 161 -0.81 -1.69 0.62
N CYS A 162 -0.95 -3.01 0.64
CA CYS A 162 0.15 -3.93 0.44
C CYS A 162 0.26 -4.30 -1.04
N VAL A 163 1.49 -4.38 -1.56
CA VAL A 163 1.77 -4.84 -2.92
C VAL A 163 2.72 -6.04 -2.82
N VAL A 164 2.23 -7.20 -3.23
CA VAL A 164 2.93 -8.49 -3.18
C VAL A 164 3.36 -8.86 -4.60
N ASN A 165 4.65 -9.14 -4.82
CA ASN A 165 5.23 -9.48 -6.13
C ASN A 165 6.01 -10.79 -6.05
N GLY A 166 5.55 -11.79 -6.81
CA GLY A 166 6.16 -13.12 -6.87
C GLY A 166 6.05 -13.76 -8.25
N THR A 167 6.49 -15.01 -8.36
CA THR A 167 6.26 -15.85 -9.55
C THR A 167 4.90 -16.57 -9.43
N PRO A 168 4.34 -17.14 -10.50
CA PRO A 168 3.09 -17.92 -10.42
C PRO A 168 3.13 -19.08 -9.41
N GLU A 169 4.32 -19.60 -9.11
CA GLU A 169 4.54 -20.71 -8.18
C GLU A 169 4.70 -20.25 -6.72
N SER A 170 5.13 -19.01 -6.49
CA SER A 170 5.50 -18.47 -5.18
C SER A 170 4.55 -17.39 -4.64
N ILE A 171 3.65 -16.87 -5.48
CA ILE A 171 2.75 -15.77 -5.10
C ILE A 171 1.82 -16.12 -3.93
N ASP A 172 1.34 -17.36 -3.82
CA ASP A 172 0.41 -17.76 -2.76
C ASP A 172 1.08 -17.90 -1.37
N PRO A 173 2.22 -18.61 -1.17
CA PRO A 173 2.93 -18.56 0.11
C PRO A 173 3.41 -17.13 0.47
N LEU A 174 3.90 -16.35 -0.50
CA LEU A 174 4.24 -14.94 -0.31
C LEU A 174 3.02 -14.07 0.08
N THR A 175 1.81 -14.46 -0.36
CA THR A 175 0.57 -13.80 0.04
C THR A 175 0.24 -14.07 1.50
N GLU A 176 0.48 -15.29 2.00
CA GLU A 176 0.28 -15.60 3.42
C GLU A 176 1.36 -14.94 4.29
N GLU A 177 2.63 -14.92 3.90
CA GLU A 177 3.70 -14.14 4.57
C GLU A 177 3.31 -12.65 4.69
N ALA A 178 2.78 -12.07 3.62
CA ALA A 178 2.30 -10.68 3.61
C ALA A 178 1.04 -10.49 4.47
N ARG A 179 0.16 -11.50 4.57
CA ARG A 179 -1.04 -11.48 5.43
C ARG A 179 -0.65 -11.56 6.90
N GLU A 180 0.24 -12.46 7.30
CA GLU A 180 0.78 -12.53 8.66
C GLU A 180 1.43 -11.20 9.05
N ALA A 181 2.23 -10.59 8.16
CA ALA A 181 2.82 -9.28 8.40
C ALA A 181 1.78 -8.15 8.53
N LEU A 182 0.66 -8.23 7.79
CA LEU A 182 -0.43 -7.24 7.87
C LEU A 182 -1.25 -7.38 9.16
N VAL A 183 -1.44 -8.59 9.69
CA VAL A 183 -2.18 -8.80 10.95
C VAL A 183 -1.53 -8.03 12.11
N ASP A 184 -0.20 -8.08 12.22
CA ASP A 184 0.54 -7.37 13.27
C ASP A 184 1.07 -5.99 12.85
N THR A 185 0.62 -5.44 11.72
CA THR A 185 0.97 -4.07 11.30
C THR A 185 0.23 -3.02 12.14
N VAL A 186 0.92 -1.95 12.54
CA VAL A 186 0.34 -0.79 13.24
C VAL A 186 0.52 0.48 12.40
N VAL A 187 -0.52 1.30 12.26
CA VAL A 187 -0.48 2.56 11.49
C VAL A 187 -0.34 3.76 12.42
N ARG A 188 0.78 4.48 12.32
CA ARG A 188 0.97 5.79 12.98
C ARG A 188 0.56 6.91 12.02
N ARG A 189 -0.75 7.17 11.93
CA ARG A 189 -1.28 8.22 11.03
C ARG A 189 -0.84 9.64 11.43
N GLY A 190 -0.82 9.91 12.74
CA GLY A 190 -0.55 11.24 13.29
C GLY A 190 -1.67 12.26 13.04
N ASP A 191 -1.58 13.40 13.73
CA ASP A 191 -2.61 14.45 13.76
C ASP A 191 -2.73 15.25 12.46
N THR A 192 -1.61 15.41 11.74
CA THR A 192 -1.50 16.33 10.60
C THR A 192 -2.64 16.11 9.59
N PRO A 193 -3.39 17.17 9.22
CA PRO A 193 -4.33 17.11 8.12
C PRO A 193 -3.60 16.88 6.80
N LEU A 194 -3.90 15.75 6.16
CA LEU A 194 -3.40 15.37 4.84
C LEU A 194 -4.60 15.14 3.91
N PRO A 195 -4.50 15.48 2.61
CA PRO A 195 -5.53 15.15 1.64
C PRO A 195 -5.76 13.63 1.53
N VAL A 196 -6.98 13.24 1.16
CA VAL A 196 -7.30 11.83 0.88
C VAL A 196 -6.48 11.34 -0.32
N ARG A 197 -6.02 10.08 -0.29
CA ARG A 197 -5.06 9.44 -1.21
C ARG A 197 -3.60 9.94 -1.10
N THR A 198 -3.26 10.90 -0.22
CA THR A 198 -1.86 11.26 0.03
C THR A 198 -1.13 10.12 0.77
N PRO A 199 0.05 9.65 0.32
CA PRO A 199 0.84 8.67 1.07
C PRO A 199 1.32 9.27 2.40
N LEU A 200 1.34 8.44 3.44
CA LEU A 200 1.91 8.83 4.72
C LEU A 200 3.46 8.74 4.66
N PRO A 201 4.20 9.63 5.34
CA PRO A 201 5.67 9.69 5.21
C PRO A 201 6.36 8.43 5.76
N VAL A 202 7.22 7.83 4.93
CA VAL A 202 8.12 6.75 5.32
C VAL A 202 9.41 7.35 5.90
N ALA A 203 9.82 6.89 7.07
CA ALA A 203 11.09 7.25 7.70
C ALA A 203 11.84 5.98 8.08
N LEU A 204 13.13 5.88 7.76
CA LEU A 204 13.95 4.74 8.19
C LEU A 204 14.51 4.98 9.59
N PRO A 205 14.69 3.94 10.43
CA PRO A 205 15.46 4.04 11.66
C PRO A 205 16.88 4.55 11.39
N GLU A 206 17.36 5.50 12.20
CA GLU A 206 18.70 6.09 12.05
C GLU A 206 19.85 5.08 11.87
N PRO A 207 19.95 3.94 12.59
CA PRO A 207 21.02 2.97 12.33
C PRO A 207 20.98 2.37 10.91
N MET A 208 19.79 2.19 10.34
CA MET A 208 19.63 1.71 8.96
C MET A 208 19.92 2.82 7.95
N ALA A 209 19.45 4.05 8.22
CA ALA A 209 19.76 5.23 7.41
C ALA A 209 21.26 5.58 7.42
N ALA A 210 21.99 5.27 8.49
CA ALA A 210 23.44 5.39 8.59
C ALA A 210 24.14 4.35 7.69
N GLN A 211 23.79 3.07 7.81
CA GLN A 211 24.35 2.00 6.98
C GLN A 211 24.18 2.25 5.47
N LEU A 212 23.00 2.75 5.06
CA LEU A 212 22.76 3.14 3.66
C LEU A 212 23.68 4.28 3.19
N ARG A 213 23.91 5.30 4.03
CA ARG A 213 24.84 6.40 3.73
C ARG A 213 26.29 5.92 3.62
N GLU A 214 26.71 5.04 4.51
CA GLU A 214 28.07 4.46 4.50
C GLU A 214 28.30 3.59 3.26
N ALA A 215 27.33 2.73 2.90
CA ALA A 215 27.39 1.91 1.70
C ALA A 215 27.45 2.76 0.41
N ALA A 216 26.62 3.82 0.32
CA ALA A 216 26.65 4.75 -0.81
C ALA A 216 27.98 5.52 -0.91
N ALA A 217 28.53 5.97 0.22
CA ALA A 217 29.83 6.63 0.27
C ALA A 217 30.98 5.69 -0.17
N ALA A 218 30.96 4.43 0.24
CA ALA A 218 31.95 3.42 -0.16
C ALA A 218 31.90 3.15 -1.68
N GLN A 219 30.70 3.04 -2.27
CA GLN A 219 30.54 2.88 -3.73
C GLN A 219 31.03 4.12 -4.50
N ALA A 220 30.71 5.33 -4.02
CA ALA A 220 31.16 6.58 -4.63
C ALA A 220 32.69 6.79 -4.53
N ALA A 221 33.35 6.23 -3.51
CA ALA A 221 34.81 6.20 -3.40
C ALA A 221 35.43 5.16 -4.36
N GLY A 222 34.90 3.93 -4.38
CA GLY A 222 35.39 2.86 -5.26
C GLY A 222 35.32 3.22 -6.75
N GLY A 223 34.22 3.88 -7.18
CA GLY A 223 34.04 4.35 -8.56
C GLY A 223 35.01 5.44 -9.03
N ARG A 224 35.83 6.02 -8.14
CA ARG A 224 36.78 7.11 -8.48
C ARG A 224 38.23 6.66 -8.69
N VAL A 225 38.55 5.38 -8.50
CA VAL A 225 39.93 4.85 -8.59
C VAL A 225 40.29 4.39 -10.02
N ALA A 226 39.30 4.26 -10.91
CA ALA A 226 39.47 3.75 -12.28
C ALA A 226 39.76 4.85 -13.34
N ALA A 227 40.63 5.80 -13.02
CA ALA A 227 41.18 6.76 -13.98
C ALA A 227 42.71 6.82 -13.80
N PRO A 228 43.50 6.07 -14.60
CA PRO A 228 44.95 6.16 -14.52
C PRO A 228 45.42 7.55 -14.99
N PRO A 229 46.40 8.19 -14.30
CA PRO A 229 47.02 9.40 -14.82
C PRO A 229 47.94 9.04 -16.00
N ASP A 230 47.68 9.59 -17.18
CA ASP A 230 48.56 9.44 -18.35
C ASP A 230 49.97 10.00 -18.05
N PRO A 231 51.04 9.19 -18.19
CA PRO A 231 52.40 9.65 -18.05
C PRO A 231 53.06 9.94 -19.41
N ASP A 232 53.65 11.13 -19.52
CA ASP A 232 54.74 11.52 -20.42
C ASP A 232 54.44 11.81 -21.91
N ALA A 233 54.22 13.11 -22.21
CA ALA A 233 54.69 13.85 -23.39
C ALA A 233 54.33 15.35 -23.22
N GLY A 234 55.10 16.35 -23.67
CA GLY A 234 56.33 16.34 -24.46
C GLY A 234 56.21 17.32 -25.64
N GLU A 235 56.88 18.49 -25.53
CA GLU A 235 57.05 19.56 -26.54
C GLU A 235 55.85 20.11 -27.37
N GLU A 236 55.66 21.44 -27.31
CA GLU A 236 55.24 22.28 -28.47
C GLU A 236 56.44 22.54 -29.42
N PRO A 237 56.36 23.29 -30.55
CA PRO A 237 55.19 23.85 -31.27
C PRO A 237 55.21 23.60 -32.81
N THR A 238 54.09 23.80 -33.53
CA THR A 238 54.11 24.10 -34.98
C THR A 238 52.93 24.93 -35.52
N GLY A 239 53.25 25.95 -36.34
CA GLY A 239 52.64 26.19 -37.66
C GLY A 239 51.14 26.48 -37.82
N SER A 240 50.80 27.75 -38.05
CA SER A 240 49.61 28.18 -38.82
C SER A 240 50.01 28.48 -40.29
N PRO A 241 49.11 28.68 -41.29
CA PRO A 241 47.64 28.84 -41.22
C PRO A 241 46.83 28.08 -42.31
N ALA A 242 45.54 28.43 -42.46
CA ALA A 242 44.54 27.97 -43.46
C ALA A 242 44.81 28.55 -44.90
N PRO A 243 43.98 28.35 -45.99
CA PRO A 243 42.50 28.21 -46.09
C PRO A 243 42.05 27.03 -47.02
N THR A 244 40.80 26.80 -47.50
CA THR A 244 39.68 27.69 -47.90
C THR A 244 38.36 26.92 -48.17
N ALA A 245 37.18 27.51 -47.84
CA ALA A 245 35.84 27.36 -48.53
C ALA A 245 35.17 25.96 -48.71
N ARG A 246 33.83 25.78 -48.77
CA ARG A 246 32.63 26.66 -48.62
C ARG A 246 31.34 25.81 -48.52
N ARG A 247 30.41 26.17 -47.60
CA ARG A 247 28.96 25.85 -47.60
C ARG A 247 28.60 24.34 -47.43
N SER A 248 27.41 23.93 -46.96
CA SER A 248 26.13 24.65 -46.81
C SER A 248 25.30 24.19 -45.60
N ALA A 249 24.58 25.13 -44.99
CA ALA A 249 23.21 25.05 -44.41
C ALA A 249 22.80 23.95 -43.38
N ALA A 250 21.94 24.40 -42.45
CA ALA A 250 21.23 23.66 -41.39
C ALA A 250 22.09 23.03 -40.27
N GLY A 251 21.69 23.07 -38.99
CA GLY A 251 20.57 23.84 -38.42
C GLY A 251 19.95 23.19 -37.18
N SER A 252 20.40 23.55 -35.98
CA SER A 252 19.68 23.24 -34.73
C SER A 252 20.06 24.21 -33.60
N ALA A 253 19.29 25.29 -33.47
CA ALA A 253 19.24 26.10 -32.27
C ALA A 253 18.06 25.62 -31.41
N MET A 254 18.30 24.67 -30.52
CA MET A 254 17.36 24.28 -29.46
C MET A 254 18.11 24.17 -28.13
N GLN A 255 18.53 25.33 -27.62
CA GLN A 255 18.89 25.47 -26.22
C GLN A 255 17.87 26.38 -25.54
N GLN A 256 17.33 25.90 -24.41
CA GLN A 256 16.51 26.62 -23.43
C GLN A 256 15.03 26.93 -23.79
N LEU A 257 14.28 27.26 -22.72
CA LEU A 257 12.94 27.82 -22.65
C LEU A 257 11.74 26.93 -23.04
N ARG A 258 11.15 26.28 -22.02
CA ARG A 258 9.69 26.34 -21.72
C ARG A 258 9.32 25.74 -20.35
N SER A 259 9.78 26.39 -19.29
CA SER A 259 8.95 26.55 -18.08
C SER A 259 7.95 27.69 -18.32
N THR A 260 6.81 27.66 -17.61
CA THR A 260 5.75 28.71 -17.55
C THR A 260 5.06 29.12 -18.86
N THR A 261 3.75 28.85 -18.92
CA THR A 261 2.69 29.84 -19.21
C THR A 261 1.38 29.27 -18.63
N GLY A 262 0.71 30.04 -17.77
CA GLY A 262 -0.67 29.78 -17.37
C GLY A 262 -1.64 30.67 -18.15
N GLY A 263 -2.91 30.27 -18.21
CA GLY A 263 -4.03 30.99 -18.81
C GLY A 263 -5.35 30.37 -18.39
#